data_AF-A0A7C5GU40-F1
#
_entry.id   AF-A0A7C5GU40-F1
#
_cell.length_a   1.000
_cell.length_b   1.000
_cell.length_c   1.000
_cell.angle_alpha   90.00
_cell.angle_beta   90.00
_cell.angle_gamma   90.00
#
_symmetry.space_group_name_H-M   'P 1'
#
loop_
_entity.id
_entity.type
_entity.pdbx_description
1 polymer ?
#
loop_
_entity_poly.entity_id
_entity_poly.type
_entity_poly.pdbx_seq_one_letter_code
_entity_poly.pdbx_strand_id
1 'polypeptide(L)'
;MGLNLAIKRIVFSSMSKYDGKKERNLHPAEVRQIAGRAGRFGTKYPTGHVTTLHPKDLETLHHAMACDPLPVPAAAVFPRFAQLAAFAGTLPEEASLVDVLDEFAARAHVDKGTFFLAHFEELRANAMMLRHLPLTLHETYVFSISPCDPTDTDVSAALLLFATVFANRRPVSAHCIRHPPLQVALSSEELARLEAVHRVYDLYVWLSYRFESEFSDRQVAMEMRSFVASLIDASLRQLGALSSTLKKKRRTSENFAKMQ
;
A
#
# COMPACT_ATOMS: atom_id res chain seq x y z
N MET A 1 -2.62 -0.05 11.45
CA MET A 1 -2.36 -0.74 12.73
C MET A 1 -0.85 -0.94 12.89
N GLY A 2 -0.33 -1.32 14.07
CA GLY A 2 1.09 -1.72 14.21
C GLY A 2 2.02 -0.76 14.97
N LEU A 3 1.56 0.45 15.33
CA LEU A 3 2.33 1.37 16.18
C LEU A 3 1.79 1.37 17.63
N ASN A 4 2.70 1.40 18.60
CA ASN A 4 2.36 1.58 20.01
C ASN A 4 2.43 3.05 20.39
N LEU A 5 1.28 3.71 20.45
CA LEU A 5 1.17 5.15 20.68
C LEU A 5 0.43 5.43 21.99
N ALA A 6 0.98 6.32 22.82
CA ALA A 6 0.31 6.83 24.02
C ALA A 6 -0.63 7.99 23.66
N ILE A 7 -1.86 7.67 23.25
CA ILE A 7 -2.85 8.66 22.79
C ILE A 7 -3.90 8.92 23.87
N LYS A 8 -4.10 10.19 24.23
CA LYS A 8 -5.17 10.62 25.17
C LYS A 8 -6.52 10.75 24.47
N ARG A 9 -6.52 11.37 23.29
CA ARG A 9 -7.73 11.73 22.57
C ARG A 9 -7.55 11.52 21.06
N ILE A 10 -8.52 10.84 20.45
CA ILE A 10 -8.69 10.78 19.00
C ILE A 10 -9.67 11.87 18.57
N VAL A 11 -9.34 12.58 17.50
CA VAL A 11 -10.23 13.56 16.87
C VAL A 11 -10.37 13.18 15.40
N PHE A 12 -11.56 12.74 15.00
CA PHE A 12 -11.85 12.43 13.59
C PHE A 12 -12.02 13.72 12.80
N SER A 13 -11.20 13.93 11.77
CA SER A 13 -11.34 15.08 10.87
C SER A 13 -12.55 14.96 9.94
N SER A 14 -12.87 13.75 9.51
CA SER A 14 -14.06 13.38 8.74
C SER A 14 -14.55 11.99 9.19
N MET A 15 -15.85 11.74 9.02
CA MET A 15 -16.48 10.41 9.19
C MET A 15 -16.73 9.69 7.85
N SER A 16 -16.25 10.25 6.74
CA SER A 16 -16.23 9.63 5.41
C SER A 16 -14.82 9.30 4.94
N LYS A 17 -14.69 8.32 4.04
CA LYS A 17 -13.47 7.99 3.29
C LYS A 17 -13.81 7.58 1.87
N TYR A 18 -12.84 7.75 0.97
CA TYR A 18 -12.85 7.08 -0.32
C TYR A 18 -12.35 5.64 -0.16
N ASP A 19 -13.08 4.66 -0.69
CA ASP A 19 -12.72 3.24 -0.60
C ASP A 19 -12.08 2.68 -1.88
N GLY A 20 -11.67 3.56 -2.80
CA GLY A 20 -11.18 3.19 -4.13
C GLY A 20 -12.26 3.20 -5.20
N LYS A 21 -13.55 3.27 -4.83
CA LYS A 21 -14.67 3.35 -5.77
C LYS A 21 -15.57 4.55 -5.51
N LYS A 22 -15.93 4.79 -4.26
CA LYS A 22 -16.83 5.88 -3.88
C LYS A 22 -16.47 6.45 -2.52
N GLU A 23 -16.97 7.65 -2.27
CA GLU A 23 -16.97 8.20 -0.93
C GLU A 23 -18.08 7.53 -0.11
N ARG A 24 -17.72 6.99 1.05
CA ARG A 24 -18.63 6.31 1.97
C ARG A 24 -18.30 6.65 3.42
N ASN A 25 -19.27 6.47 4.31
CA ASN A 25 -19.04 6.58 5.75
C ASN A 25 -18.08 5.49 6.25
N LEU A 26 -17.35 5.79 7.31
CA LEU A 26 -16.56 4.82 8.05
C LEU A 26 -17.47 3.75 8.66
N HIS A 27 -17.09 2.48 8.51
CA HIS A 27 -17.82 1.38 9.14
C HIS A 27 -17.61 1.40 10.67
N PRO A 28 -18.58 0.92 11.47
CA PRO A 28 -18.45 0.81 12.93
C PRO A 28 -17.17 0.10 13.40
N ALA A 29 -16.70 -0.90 12.66
CA ALA A 29 -15.44 -1.59 12.93
C ALA A 29 -14.21 -0.68 12.71
N GLU A 30 -14.17 0.09 11.61
CA GLU A 30 -13.10 1.08 11.33
C GLU A 30 -13.07 2.17 12.42
N VAL A 31 -14.23 2.70 12.79
CA VAL A 31 -14.37 3.73 13.84
C VAL A 31 -13.84 3.21 15.17
N ARG A 32 -14.28 2.03 15.62
CA ARG A 32 -13.80 1.43 16.88
C ARG A 32 -12.30 1.11 16.85
N GLN A 33 -11.80 0.62 15.72
CA GLN A 33 -10.39 0.31 15.54
C GLN A 33 -9.50 1.56 15.73
N ILE A 34 -9.96 2.71 15.24
CA ILE A 34 -9.27 4.00 15.37
C ILE A 34 -9.49 4.60 16.76
N ALA A 35 -10.74 4.68 17.23
CA ALA A 35 -11.10 5.25 18.53
C ALA A 35 -10.42 4.50 19.70
N GLY A 36 -10.35 3.17 19.64
CA GLY A 36 -9.69 2.30 20.62
C GLY A 36 -8.17 2.45 20.69
N ARG A 37 -7.57 3.35 19.89
CA ARG A 37 -6.17 3.76 20.05
C ARG A 37 -5.98 4.72 21.22
N ALA A 38 -7.02 5.44 21.64
CA ALA A 38 -6.96 6.28 22.83
C ALA A 38 -7.09 5.45 24.12
N GLY A 39 -6.30 5.78 25.14
CA GLY A 39 -6.45 5.17 26.47
C GLY A 39 -6.00 3.71 26.56
N ARG A 40 -5.01 3.28 25.76
CA ARG A 40 -4.49 1.91 25.82
C ARG A 40 -3.87 1.62 27.20
N PHE A 41 -4.09 0.40 27.69
CA PHE A 41 -3.47 -0.09 28.92
C PHE A 41 -1.93 0.04 28.86
N GLY A 42 -1.32 0.39 29.99
CA GLY A 42 0.14 0.60 30.09
C GLY A 42 0.63 1.92 29.49
N THR A 43 -0.26 2.83 29.06
CA THR A 43 0.11 4.18 28.66
C THR A 43 -0.15 5.19 29.78
N LYS A 44 0.41 6.40 29.67
CA LYS A 44 0.17 7.53 30.59
C LYS A 44 -1.29 8.00 30.68
N TYR A 45 -2.19 7.47 29.84
CA TYR A 45 -3.59 7.85 29.77
C TYR A 45 -4.47 6.64 30.11
N PRO A 46 -4.94 6.51 31.36
CA PRO A 46 -5.79 5.38 31.76
C PRO A 46 -7.19 5.44 31.12
N THR A 47 -7.61 6.64 30.68
CA THR A 47 -8.89 6.87 30.01
C THR A 47 -8.64 7.53 28.66
N GLY A 48 -9.28 6.99 27.61
CA GLY A 48 -9.25 7.52 26.26
C GLY A 48 -10.48 8.35 25.94
N HIS A 49 -10.31 9.41 25.16
CA HIS A 49 -11.42 10.23 24.65
C HIS A 49 -11.49 10.15 23.13
N VAL A 50 -12.70 10.28 22.57
CA VAL A 50 -12.92 10.35 21.12
C VAL A 50 -13.91 11.47 20.82
N THR A 51 -13.66 12.22 19.76
CA THR A 51 -14.57 13.28 19.27
C THR A 51 -14.34 13.52 17.77
N THR A 52 -15.11 14.41 17.17
CA THR A 52 -14.96 14.86 15.78
C THR A 52 -14.44 16.29 15.73
N LEU A 53 -13.84 16.67 14.61
CA LEU A 53 -13.41 18.05 14.36
C LEU A 53 -14.61 18.97 14.12
N HIS A 54 -15.63 18.47 13.41
CA HIS A 54 -16.84 19.20 13.11
C HIS A 54 -18.02 18.65 13.94
N PRO A 55 -18.80 19.52 14.64
CA PRO A 55 -19.90 19.09 15.50
C PRO A 55 -20.98 18.27 14.79
N LYS A 56 -21.23 18.55 13.50
CA LYS A 56 -22.20 17.82 12.67
C LYS A 56 -21.91 16.32 12.54
N ASP A 57 -20.65 15.92 12.70
CA ASP A 57 -20.23 14.53 12.54
C ASP A 57 -20.33 13.72 13.85
N LEU A 58 -20.60 14.41 14.97
CA LEU A 58 -20.58 13.82 16.31
C LEU A 58 -21.69 12.77 16.50
N GLU A 59 -22.87 13.02 15.95
CA GLU A 59 -23.99 12.06 15.99
C GLU A 59 -23.64 10.76 15.26
N THR A 60 -23.05 10.87 14.06
CA THR A 60 -22.55 9.72 13.28
C THR A 60 -21.50 8.92 14.05
N LEU A 61 -20.58 9.61 14.75
CA LEU A 61 -19.58 8.95 15.60
C LEU A 61 -20.23 8.19 16.76
N HIS A 62 -21.20 8.80 17.47
CA HIS A 62 -21.92 8.15 18.55
C HIS A 62 -22.65 6.90 18.07
N HIS A 63 -23.36 6.99 16.94
CA HIS A 63 -24.04 5.85 16.33
C HIS A 63 -23.06 4.73 15.98
N ALA A 64 -21.96 5.04 15.28
CA ALA A 64 -20.96 4.04 14.88
C ALA A 64 -20.26 3.36 16.07
N MET A 65 -20.08 4.06 17.20
CA MET A 65 -19.52 3.50 18.42
C MET A 65 -20.50 2.60 19.18
N ALA A 66 -21.80 2.86 19.06
CA ALA A 66 -22.87 2.12 19.75
C ALA A 66 -23.34 0.86 19.00
N CYS A 67 -23.22 0.81 17.67
CA CYS A 67 -23.52 -0.39 16.89
C CYS A 67 -22.61 -1.55 17.30
N ASP A 68 -23.05 -2.81 17.23
CA ASP A 68 -22.15 -3.97 17.36
C ASP A 68 -21.44 -4.30 16.03
N PRO A 69 -20.24 -4.90 16.05
CA PRO A 69 -19.56 -5.28 14.82
C PRO A 69 -20.32 -6.44 14.19
N LEU A 70 -20.64 -6.31 12.91
CA LEU A 70 -21.32 -7.37 12.17
C LEU A 70 -20.42 -8.62 12.08
N PRO A 71 -20.98 -9.83 12.22
CA PRO A 71 -20.26 -11.06 11.93
C PRO A 71 -19.71 -11.04 10.50
N VAL A 72 -18.50 -11.58 10.31
CA VAL A 72 -17.92 -11.74 8.97
C VAL A 72 -18.55 -13.00 8.34
N PRO A 73 -19.31 -12.87 7.24
CA PRO A 73 -20.15 -13.97 6.74
C PRO A 73 -19.36 -15.02 5.95
N ALA A 74 -18.23 -14.63 5.35
CA ALA A 74 -17.44 -15.51 4.48
C ALA A 74 -15.95 -15.14 4.49
N ALA A 75 -15.10 -16.11 4.19
CA ALA A 75 -13.66 -15.95 4.05
C ALA A 75 -13.26 -15.84 2.57
N ALA A 76 -12.27 -14.99 2.28
CA ALA A 76 -11.72 -14.86 0.94
C ALA A 76 -10.79 -16.04 0.64
N VAL A 77 -10.92 -16.65 -0.55
CA VAL A 77 -9.97 -17.64 -1.07
C VAL A 77 -9.23 -17.08 -2.27
N PHE A 78 -7.94 -17.36 -2.37
CA PHE A 78 -7.08 -16.85 -3.44
C PHE A 78 -6.52 -18.01 -4.27
N PRO A 79 -6.43 -17.88 -5.62
CA PRO A 79 -5.89 -18.93 -6.46
C PRO A 79 -4.40 -19.19 -6.16
N ARG A 80 -4.08 -20.42 -5.74
CA ARG A 80 -2.69 -20.86 -5.57
C ARG A 80 -2.08 -21.18 -6.92
N PHE A 81 -0.78 -20.93 -7.08
CA PHE A 81 -0.07 -21.24 -8.33
C PHE A 81 -0.30 -22.68 -8.81
N ALA A 82 -0.26 -23.67 -7.91
CA ALA A 82 -0.49 -25.07 -8.28
C ALA A 82 -1.87 -25.31 -8.93
N GLN A 83 -2.90 -24.57 -8.51
CA GLN A 83 -4.23 -24.66 -9.11
C GLN A 83 -4.25 -24.00 -10.48
N LEU A 84 -3.61 -22.83 -10.62
CA LEU A 84 -3.48 -22.13 -11.91
C LEU A 84 -2.67 -22.96 -12.91
N ALA A 85 -1.58 -23.59 -12.48
CA ALA A 85 -0.75 -24.44 -13.33
C ALA A 85 -1.49 -25.69 -13.81
N ALA A 86 -2.25 -26.35 -12.92
CA ALA A 86 -3.09 -27.49 -13.31
C ALA A 86 -4.17 -27.07 -14.33
N PHE A 87 -4.71 -25.86 -14.18
CA PHE A 87 -5.73 -25.32 -15.06
C PHE A 87 -5.15 -24.87 -16.42
N ALA A 88 -3.93 -24.33 -16.44
CA ALA A 88 -3.20 -23.98 -17.65
C ALA A 88 -3.01 -25.19 -18.57
N GLY A 89 -2.81 -26.39 -18.02
CA GLY A 89 -2.74 -27.63 -18.79
C GLY A 89 -4.03 -28.04 -19.51
N THR A 90 -5.15 -27.36 -19.26
CA THR A 90 -6.43 -27.56 -19.98
C THR A 90 -6.68 -26.53 -21.08
N LEU A 91 -5.81 -25.50 -21.18
CA LEU A 91 -5.88 -24.42 -22.15
C LEU A 91 -4.85 -24.66 -23.28
N PRO A 92 -4.93 -23.93 -24.41
CA PRO A 92 -3.90 -23.96 -25.43
C PRO A 92 -2.50 -23.68 -24.87
N GLU A 93 -1.46 -24.24 -25.49
CA GLU A 93 -0.07 -24.09 -25.00
C GLU A 93 0.40 -22.63 -24.93
N GLU A 94 -0.16 -21.76 -25.78
CA GLU A 94 0.16 -20.33 -25.84
C GLU A 94 -0.65 -19.49 -24.83
N ALA A 95 -1.48 -20.11 -23.98
CA ALA A 95 -2.29 -19.41 -23.00
C ALA A 95 -1.40 -18.65 -21.99
N SER A 96 -1.62 -17.34 -21.90
CA SER A 96 -0.92 -16.51 -20.93
C SER A 96 -1.52 -16.63 -19.54
N LEU A 97 -0.81 -16.14 -18.52
CA LEU A 97 -1.35 -16.09 -17.15
C LEU A 97 -2.69 -15.34 -17.07
N VAL A 98 -2.89 -14.30 -17.88
CA VAL A 98 -4.16 -13.55 -17.94
C VAL A 98 -5.30 -14.47 -18.37
N ASP A 99 -5.09 -15.29 -19.41
CA ASP A 99 -6.10 -16.22 -19.91
C ASP A 99 -6.43 -17.29 -18.86
N VAL A 100 -5.40 -17.81 -18.18
CA VAL A 100 -5.56 -18.77 -17.08
C VAL A 100 -6.37 -18.17 -15.93
N LEU A 101 -6.12 -16.91 -15.55
CA LEU A 101 -6.85 -16.22 -14.47
C LEU A 101 -8.30 -15.94 -14.85
N ASP A 102 -8.55 -15.49 -16.07
CA ASP A 102 -9.89 -15.17 -16.55
C ASP A 102 -10.75 -16.44 -16.63
N GLU A 103 -10.20 -17.52 -17.18
CA GLU A 103 -10.86 -18.82 -17.23
C GLU A 103 -11.04 -19.43 -15.83
N PHE A 104 -10.06 -19.26 -14.93
CA PHE A 104 -10.20 -19.69 -13.53
C PHE A 104 -11.33 -18.92 -12.84
N ALA A 105 -11.40 -17.60 -13.02
CA ALA A 105 -12.47 -16.76 -12.46
C ALA A 105 -13.85 -17.21 -12.94
N ALA A 106 -13.96 -17.54 -14.23
CA ALA A 106 -15.20 -17.94 -14.87
C ALA A 106 -15.70 -19.32 -14.40
N ARG A 107 -14.79 -20.25 -14.09
CA ARG A 107 -15.13 -21.64 -13.69
C ARG A 107 -15.01 -21.92 -12.20
N ALA A 108 -14.41 -21.03 -11.41
CA ALA A 108 -14.20 -21.25 -9.98
C ALA A 108 -15.53 -21.33 -9.23
N HIS A 109 -15.79 -22.47 -8.62
CA HIS A 109 -16.91 -22.66 -7.69
C HIS A 109 -16.39 -22.73 -6.27
N VAL A 110 -16.90 -21.83 -5.43
CA VAL A 110 -16.66 -21.80 -3.98
C VAL A 110 -17.99 -21.97 -3.27
N ASP A 111 -17.99 -22.56 -2.07
CA ASP A 111 -19.18 -22.61 -1.24
C ASP A 111 -19.61 -21.18 -0.87
N LYS A 112 -20.66 -20.69 -1.51
CA LYS A 112 -21.13 -19.30 -1.41
C LYS A 112 -21.58 -18.90 0.00
N GLY A 113 -21.85 -19.89 0.88
CA GLY A 113 -22.21 -19.64 2.27
C GLY A 113 -21.03 -19.30 3.16
N THR A 114 -19.82 -19.78 2.82
CA THR A 114 -18.64 -19.72 3.70
C THR A 114 -17.45 -19.02 3.05
N PHE A 115 -17.37 -19.01 1.73
CA PHE A 115 -16.23 -18.51 0.98
C PHE A 115 -16.64 -17.62 -0.20
N PHE A 116 -15.75 -16.70 -0.55
CA PHE A 116 -15.81 -15.96 -1.80
C PHE A 116 -14.43 -15.90 -2.44
N LEU A 117 -14.38 -15.81 -3.77
CA LEU A 117 -13.11 -15.64 -4.48
C LEU A 117 -12.59 -14.22 -4.26
N ALA A 118 -11.36 -14.11 -3.74
CA ALA A 118 -10.68 -12.83 -3.55
C ALA A 118 -10.49 -12.11 -4.88
N HIS A 119 -10.55 -10.77 -4.87
CA HIS A 119 -10.23 -9.98 -6.05
C HIS A 119 -8.72 -10.08 -6.35
N PHE A 120 -8.38 -10.37 -7.60
CA PHE A 120 -6.99 -10.46 -8.09
C PHE A 120 -6.75 -9.53 -9.29
N GLU A 121 -7.47 -8.41 -9.36
CA GLU A 121 -7.35 -7.41 -10.44
C GLU A 121 -5.92 -6.85 -10.54
N GLU A 122 -5.26 -6.59 -9.41
CA GLU A 122 -3.86 -6.11 -9.41
C GLU A 122 -2.91 -7.15 -10.01
N LEU A 123 -3.06 -8.41 -9.59
CA LEU A 123 -2.28 -9.52 -10.14
C LEU A 123 -2.54 -9.67 -11.65
N ARG A 124 -3.80 -9.59 -12.07
CA ARG A 124 -4.19 -9.66 -13.48
C ARG A 124 -3.62 -8.50 -14.29
N ALA A 125 -3.66 -7.27 -13.77
CA ALA A 125 -3.10 -6.09 -14.41
C ALA A 125 -1.57 -6.20 -14.56
N ASN A 126 -0.88 -6.65 -13.51
CA ASN A 126 0.56 -6.92 -13.56
C ASN A 126 0.88 -8.03 -14.58
N ALA A 127 0.10 -9.11 -14.61
CA ALA A 127 0.25 -10.19 -15.60
C ALA A 127 0.06 -9.69 -17.04
N MET A 128 -0.91 -8.80 -17.26
CA MET A 128 -1.17 -8.19 -18.57
C MET A 128 0.01 -7.31 -19.01
N MET A 129 0.58 -6.51 -18.11
CA MET A 129 1.75 -5.68 -18.40
C MET A 129 2.97 -6.52 -18.82
N LEU A 130 3.13 -7.71 -18.25
CA LEU A 130 4.27 -8.59 -18.48
C LEU A 130 4.06 -9.59 -19.62
N ARG A 131 2.87 -9.64 -20.22
CA ARG A 131 2.42 -10.67 -21.18
C ARG A 131 3.32 -10.86 -22.40
N HIS A 132 4.02 -9.80 -22.82
CA HIS A 132 4.88 -9.81 -24.00
C HIS A 132 6.31 -10.33 -23.73
N LEU A 133 6.66 -10.53 -22.46
CA LEU A 133 7.99 -11.01 -22.09
C LEU A 133 8.05 -12.54 -22.18
N PRO A 134 9.19 -13.13 -22.58
CA PRO A 134 9.39 -14.58 -22.66
C PRO A 134 9.62 -15.20 -21.27
N LEU A 135 8.68 -14.97 -20.36
CA LEU A 135 8.65 -15.53 -19.01
C LEU A 135 7.83 -16.81 -18.99
N THR A 136 8.23 -17.77 -18.17
CA THR A 136 7.39 -18.93 -17.86
C THR A 136 6.13 -18.51 -17.10
N LEU A 137 5.12 -19.39 -17.07
CA LEU A 137 3.89 -19.15 -16.30
C LEU A 137 4.19 -18.89 -14.81
N HIS A 138 5.15 -19.62 -14.23
CA HIS A 138 5.55 -19.45 -12.84
C HIS A 138 6.28 -18.13 -12.60
N GLU A 139 7.24 -17.77 -13.45
CA GLU A 139 7.95 -16.49 -13.36
C GLU A 139 6.96 -15.32 -13.47
N THR A 140 6.08 -15.34 -14.48
CA THR A 140 5.02 -14.34 -14.64
C THR A 140 4.15 -14.24 -13.39
N TYR A 141 3.73 -15.37 -12.82
CA TYR A 141 2.93 -15.38 -11.59
C TYR A 141 3.65 -14.72 -10.41
N VAL A 142 4.92 -15.08 -10.17
CA VAL A 142 5.72 -14.52 -9.07
C VAL A 142 5.91 -13.00 -9.23
N PHE A 143 6.19 -12.52 -10.44
CA PHE A 143 6.25 -11.08 -10.70
C PHE A 143 4.87 -10.41 -10.50
N SER A 144 3.78 -11.05 -10.90
CA SER A 144 2.43 -10.49 -10.77
C SER A 144 1.91 -10.41 -9.33
N ILE A 145 2.35 -11.31 -8.42
CA ILE A 145 2.02 -11.25 -6.97
C ILE A 145 2.98 -10.35 -6.17
N SER A 146 4.00 -9.76 -6.81
CA SER A 146 4.94 -8.86 -6.14
C SER A 146 4.24 -7.58 -5.66
N PRO A 147 4.80 -6.86 -4.67
CA PRO A 147 4.19 -5.65 -4.11
C PRO A 147 4.31 -4.47 -5.10
N CYS A 148 3.52 -4.52 -6.17
CA CYS A 148 3.44 -3.52 -7.22
C CYS A 148 1.98 -3.13 -7.43
N ASP A 149 1.67 -1.88 -7.12
CA ASP A 149 0.40 -1.27 -7.48
C ASP A 149 0.46 -0.88 -8.97
N PRO A 150 -0.39 -1.44 -9.84
CA PRO A 150 -0.37 -1.14 -11.28
C PRO A 150 -0.73 0.32 -11.61
N THR A 151 -1.25 1.08 -10.65
CA THR A 151 -1.54 2.52 -10.81
C THR A 151 -0.34 3.41 -10.43
N ASP A 152 0.66 2.86 -9.72
CA ASP A 152 1.92 3.55 -9.43
C ASP A 152 2.87 3.40 -10.63
N THR A 153 3.00 4.46 -11.41
CA THR A 153 3.83 4.50 -12.62
C THR A 153 5.30 4.17 -12.35
N ASP A 154 5.87 4.64 -11.24
CA ASP A 154 7.29 4.47 -10.94
C ASP A 154 7.59 3.00 -10.59
N VAL A 155 6.75 2.41 -9.74
CA VAL A 155 6.89 1.00 -9.33
C VAL A 155 6.56 0.06 -10.49
N SER A 156 5.55 0.37 -11.30
CA SER A 156 5.18 -0.42 -12.48
C SER A 156 6.28 -0.39 -13.55
N ALA A 157 6.90 0.78 -13.78
CA ALA A 157 8.04 0.91 -14.69
C ALA A 157 9.24 0.09 -14.19
N ALA A 158 9.51 0.11 -12.88
CA ALA A 158 10.56 -0.72 -12.29
C ALA A 158 10.25 -2.22 -12.40
N LEU A 159 9.00 -2.64 -12.17
CA LEU A 159 8.57 -4.03 -12.34
C LEU A 159 8.83 -4.51 -13.77
N LEU A 160 8.41 -3.73 -14.77
CA LEU A 160 8.63 -4.03 -16.17
C LEU A 160 10.12 -4.09 -16.52
N LEU A 161 10.93 -3.15 -16.01
CA LEU A 161 12.38 -3.15 -16.20
C LEU A 161 13.02 -4.42 -15.63
N PHE A 162 12.72 -4.75 -14.37
CA PHE A 162 13.27 -5.93 -13.70
C PHE A 162 12.88 -7.21 -14.43
N ALA A 163 11.60 -7.35 -14.78
CA ALA A 163 11.08 -8.49 -15.52
C ALA A 163 11.71 -8.59 -16.92
N THR A 164 11.96 -7.46 -17.60
CA THR A 164 12.62 -7.45 -18.91
C THR A 164 14.08 -7.90 -18.83
N VAL A 165 14.84 -7.43 -17.84
CA VAL A 165 16.23 -7.86 -17.64
C VAL A 165 16.28 -9.35 -17.26
N PHE A 166 15.38 -9.78 -16.38
CA PHE A 166 15.23 -11.17 -15.96
C PHE A 166 14.86 -12.09 -17.13
N ALA A 167 13.90 -11.69 -17.97
CA ALA A 167 13.47 -12.47 -19.14
C ALA A 167 14.60 -12.69 -20.15
N ASN A 168 15.54 -11.74 -20.25
CA ASN A 168 16.76 -11.85 -21.05
C ASN A 168 17.86 -12.72 -20.38
N ARG A 169 17.54 -13.41 -19.27
CA ARG A 169 18.46 -14.26 -18.50
C ARG A 169 19.71 -13.50 -18.01
N ARG A 170 19.54 -12.21 -17.72
CA ARG A 170 20.59 -11.36 -17.18
C ARG A 170 20.38 -11.14 -15.69
N PRO A 171 21.46 -11.05 -14.89
CA PRO A 171 21.35 -10.61 -13.49
C PRO A 171 20.72 -9.22 -13.41
N VAL A 172 19.71 -9.07 -12.56
CA VAL A 172 19.02 -7.82 -12.30
C VAL A 172 19.77 -7.11 -11.18
N SER A 173 20.68 -6.20 -11.52
CA SER A 173 21.45 -5.46 -10.51
C SER A 173 20.61 -4.37 -9.85
N ALA A 174 20.80 -4.13 -8.55
CA ALA A 174 20.15 -3.01 -7.85
C ALA A 174 20.52 -1.64 -8.45
N HIS A 175 21.64 -1.56 -9.16
CA HIS A 175 22.08 -0.35 -9.88
C HIS A 175 21.24 0.00 -11.11
N CYS A 176 20.33 -0.89 -11.55
CA CYS A 176 19.37 -0.55 -12.60
C CYS A 176 18.25 0.38 -12.11
N ILE A 177 18.09 0.55 -10.80
CA ILE A 177 17.16 1.49 -10.17
C ILE A 177 17.71 2.90 -10.38
N ARG A 178 17.06 3.66 -11.27
CA ARG A 178 17.45 5.04 -11.58
C ARG A 178 16.65 6.02 -10.74
N HIS A 179 17.34 6.94 -10.09
CA HIS A 179 16.75 8.04 -9.37
C HIS A 179 17.66 9.28 -9.44
N PRO A 180 17.12 10.50 -9.26
CA PRO A 180 17.96 11.69 -9.07
C PRO A 180 18.79 11.57 -7.77
N PRO A 181 19.80 12.45 -7.56
CA PRO A 181 20.58 12.44 -6.34
C PRO A 181 19.70 12.41 -5.09
N LEU A 182 19.97 11.43 -4.21
CA LEU A 182 19.19 11.21 -3.00
C LEU A 182 19.58 12.27 -1.96
N GLN A 183 18.63 13.16 -1.70
CA GLN A 183 18.77 14.26 -0.77
C GLN A 183 17.46 14.47 -0.01
N VAL A 184 17.53 15.24 1.07
CA VAL A 184 16.35 15.60 1.86
C VAL A 184 15.40 16.43 0.98
N ALA A 185 14.14 16.02 0.93
CA ALA A 185 13.10 16.68 0.15
C ALA A 185 12.67 18.01 0.78
N LEU A 186 12.59 19.04 -0.06
CA LEU A 186 12.16 20.39 0.29
C LEU A 186 10.71 20.66 -0.13
N SER A 187 10.09 19.75 -0.88
CA SER A 187 8.72 19.84 -1.35
C SER A 187 7.99 18.49 -1.23
N SER A 188 6.65 18.53 -1.25
CA SER A 188 5.83 17.30 -1.25
C SER A 188 6.07 16.43 -2.48
N GLU A 189 6.42 17.04 -3.62
CA GLU A 189 6.73 16.32 -4.85
C GLU A 189 8.06 15.57 -4.75
N GLU A 190 9.09 16.21 -4.19
CA GLU A 190 10.35 15.55 -3.89
C GLU A 190 10.20 14.42 -2.87
N LEU A 191 9.34 14.61 -1.87
CA LEU A 191 9.03 13.56 -0.90
C LEU A 191 8.35 12.36 -1.56
N ALA A 192 7.35 12.61 -2.42
CA ALA A 192 6.68 11.55 -3.18
C ALA A 192 7.66 10.76 -4.06
N ARG A 193 8.66 11.44 -4.67
CA ARG A 193 9.75 10.77 -5.40
C ARG A 193 10.60 9.88 -4.50
N LEU A 194 10.99 10.34 -3.32
CA LEU A 194 11.75 9.51 -2.37
C LEU A 194 10.94 8.27 -1.95
N GLU A 195 9.64 8.43 -1.70
CA GLU A 195 8.74 7.32 -1.38
C GLU A 195 8.61 6.33 -2.54
N ALA A 196 8.54 6.80 -3.78
CA ALA A 196 8.54 5.94 -4.97
C ALA A 196 9.84 5.13 -5.08
N VAL A 197 11.00 5.77 -4.93
CA VAL A 197 12.30 5.08 -4.91
C VAL A 197 12.37 4.03 -3.80
N HIS A 198 11.88 4.35 -2.61
CA HIS A 198 11.79 3.38 -1.51
C HIS A 198 10.93 2.16 -1.89
N ARG A 199 9.75 2.37 -2.50
CA ARG A 199 8.88 1.29 -2.98
C ARG A 199 9.56 0.42 -4.04
N VAL A 200 10.33 1.02 -4.95
CA VAL A 200 11.11 0.28 -5.96
C VAL A 200 12.18 -0.60 -5.31
N TYR A 201 12.89 -0.11 -4.29
CA TYR A 201 13.83 -0.96 -3.53
C TYR A 201 13.11 -2.07 -2.75
N ASP A 202 11.93 -1.82 -2.19
CA ASP A 202 11.12 -2.85 -1.55
C ASP A 202 10.70 -3.95 -2.54
N LEU A 203 10.28 -3.56 -3.75
CA LEU A 203 9.98 -4.50 -4.83
C LEU A 203 11.21 -5.35 -5.19
N TYR A 204 12.38 -4.73 -5.35
CA TYR A 204 13.63 -5.44 -5.62
C TYR A 204 13.95 -6.45 -4.52
N VAL A 205 13.91 -6.02 -3.25
CA VAL A 205 14.17 -6.89 -2.11
C VAL A 205 13.16 -8.04 -2.06
N TRP A 206 11.88 -7.79 -2.33
CA TRP A 206 10.86 -8.84 -2.38
C TRP A 206 11.18 -9.91 -3.43
N LEU A 207 11.55 -9.49 -4.64
CA LEU A 207 11.92 -10.38 -5.75
C LEU A 207 13.22 -11.15 -5.44
N SER A 208 14.18 -10.53 -4.75
CA SER A 208 15.45 -11.15 -4.38
C SER A 208 15.33 -12.36 -3.45
N TYR A 209 14.23 -12.50 -2.71
CA TYR A 209 13.94 -13.71 -1.92
C TYR A 209 13.37 -14.87 -2.74
N ARG A 210 12.90 -14.62 -3.97
CA ARG A 210 12.30 -15.63 -4.85
C ARG A 210 13.23 -16.04 -5.99
N PHE A 211 14.06 -15.11 -6.44
CA PHE A 211 15.00 -15.27 -7.55
C PHE A 211 16.42 -14.93 -7.08
N GLU A 212 16.96 -15.73 -6.14
CA GLU A 212 18.21 -15.41 -5.42
C GLU A 212 19.43 -15.31 -6.35
N SER A 213 19.47 -16.13 -7.43
CA SER A 213 20.55 -16.12 -8.41
C SER A 213 20.52 -14.90 -9.32
N GLU A 214 19.34 -14.47 -9.75
CA GLU A 214 19.17 -13.38 -10.69
C GLU A 214 19.17 -12.00 -10.00
N PHE A 215 18.70 -11.93 -8.74
CA PHE A 215 18.64 -10.70 -7.94
C PHE A 215 19.64 -10.78 -6.77
N SER A 216 20.93 -10.83 -7.11
CA SER A 216 22.02 -11.04 -6.16
C SER A 216 22.34 -9.83 -5.27
N ASP A 217 21.95 -8.61 -5.66
CA ASP A 217 22.31 -7.37 -4.94
C ASP A 217 21.35 -7.07 -3.77
N ARG A 218 20.81 -8.09 -3.10
CA ARG A 218 19.83 -7.94 -2.01
C ARG A 218 20.34 -7.02 -0.90
N GLN A 219 21.58 -7.23 -0.45
CA GLN A 219 22.15 -6.44 0.64
C GLN A 219 22.28 -4.95 0.26
N VAL A 220 22.75 -4.67 -0.97
CA VAL A 220 22.86 -3.30 -1.50
C VAL A 220 21.48 -2.65 -1.57
N ALA A 221 20.46 -3.36 -2.07
CA ALA A 221 19.10 -2.85 -2.12
C ALA A 221 18.51 -2.58 -0.73
N MET A 222 18.80 -3.42 0.26
CA MET A 222 18.37 -3.20 1.65
C MET A 222 19.04 -1.98 2.28
N GLU A 223 20.34 -1.78 2.07
CA GLU A 223 21.08 -0.60 2.54
C GLU A 223 20.55 0.69 1.91
N MET A 224 20.36 0.68 0.58
CA MET A 224 19.78 1.82 -0.14
C MET A 224 18.36 2.11 0.32
N ARG A 225 17.52 1.09 0.54
CA ARG A 225 16.18 1.27 1.09
C ARG A 225 16.23 1.95 2.46
N SER A 226 17.09 1.48 3.36
CA SER A 226 17.26 2.07 4.69
C SER A 226 17.77 3.50 4.63
N PHE A 227 18.68 3.80 3.70
CA PHE A 227 19.16 5.16 3.46
C PHE A 227 18.03 6.07 2.97
N VAL A 228 17.26 5.67 1.97
CA VAL A 228 16.11 6.43 1.48
C VAL A 228 15.07 6.64 2.59
N ALA A 229 14.80 5.62 3.42
CA ALA A 229 13.89 5.75 4.56
C ALA A 229 14.35 6.83 5.56
N SER A 230 15.66 6.91 5.82
CA SER A 230 16.23 7.98 6.68
C SER A 230 16.05 9.37 6.08
N LEU A 231 16.14 9.50 4.75
CA LEU A 231 15.90 10.77 4.05
C LEU A 231 14.43 11.16 4.11
N ILE A 232 13.51 10.20 3.96
CA ILE A 232 12.07 10.43 4.12
C ILE A 232 11.77 10.94 5.54
N ASP A 233 12.32 10.32 6.58
CA ASP A 233 12.15 10.78 7.97
C ASP A 233 12.69 12.22 8.18
N ALA A 234 13.90 12.50 7.69
CA ALA A 234 14.47 13.85 7.74
C ALA A 234 13.61 14.89 7.00
N SER A 235 13.09 14.52 5.82
CA SER A 235 12.24 15.36 4.98
C SER A 235 10.92 15.69 5.68
N LEU A 236 10.26 14.70 6.27
CA LEU A 236 9.01 14.87 7.03
C LEU A 236 9.19 15.81 8.22
N ARG A 237 10.32 15.70 8.95
CA ARG A 237 10.65 16.61 10.06
C ARG A 237 10.82 18.05 9.58
N GLN A 238 11.54 18.25 8.48
CA GLN A 238 11.80 19.57 7.92
C GLN A 238 10.53 20.23 7.37
N LEU A 239 9.76 19.51 6.55
CA LEU A 239 8.49 19.99 6.00
C LEU A 239 7.47 20.30 7.09
N GLY A 240 7.41 19.46 8.14
CA GLY A 240 6.61 19.71 9.33
C GLY A 240 7.00 21.01 10.06
N ALA A 241 8.31 21.25 10.23
CA ALA A 241 8.83 22.48 10.84
C ALA A 241 8.49 23.73 10.01
N LEU A 242 8.65 23.67 8.67
CA LEU A 242 8.30 24.76 7.75
C LEU A 242 6.81 25.10 7.80
N SER A 243 5.95 24.08 7.77
CA SER A 243 4.49 24.19 7.94
C SER A 243 4.10 24.89 9.26
N SER A 244 4.74 24.52 10.36
CA SER A 244 4.50 25.12 11.67
C SER A 244 4.92 26.59 11.73
N THR A 245 6.03 26.94 11.07
CA THR A 245 6.57 28.30 11.02
C THR A 245 5.68 29.23 10.18
N LEU A 246 5.19 28.74 9.03
CA LEU A 246 4.23 29.45 8.18
C LEU A 246 2.89 29.68 8.88
N LYS A 247 2.37 28.69 9.62
CA LYS A 247 1.16 28.85 10.45
C LYS A 247 1.35 29.87 11.57
N LYS A 248 2.53 29.92 12.19
CA LYS A 248 2.87 30.89 13.24
C LYS A 248 2.90 32.31 12.68
N LYS A 249 3.56 32.53 11.53
CA LYS A 249 3.58 33.82 10.82
C LYS A 249 2.17 34.29 10.45
N ARG A 250 1.34 33.44 9.84
CA ARG A 250 -0.05 33.78 9.47
C ARG A 250 -0.90 34.21 10.67
N ARG A 251 -0.80 33.50 11.80
CA ARG A 251 -1.51 33.88 13.04
C ARG A 251 -1.06 35.23 13.60
N THR A 252 0.24 35.55 13.56
CA THR A 252 0.72 36.88 13.96
C THR A 252 0.25 37.99 13.04
N SER A 253 0.15 37.73 11.73
CA SER A 253 -0.37 38.70 10.74
C SER A 253 -1.88 38.96 10.92
N GLU A 254 -2.66 37.90 11.13
CA GLU A 254 -4.12 38.00 11.36
C GLU A 254 -4.45 38.68 12.69
N ASN A 255 -3.63 38.48 13.73
CA ASN A 255 -3.80 39.18 15.01
C ASN A 255 -3.43 40.66 14.91
N PHE A 256 -2.43 41.02 14.10
CA PHE A 256 -2.09 42.44 13.83
C PHE A 256 -3.19 43.15 13.04
N ALA A 257 -3.81 42.48 12.07
CA ALA A 257 -4.90 43.03 11.27
C ALA A 257 -6.24 43.16 12.02
N LYS A 258 -6.41 42.48 13.17
CA LYS A 258 -7.58 42.62 14.05
C LYS A 258 -7.42 43.65 15.17
N MET A 259 -6.22 44.24 15.32
CA MET A 259 -5.92 45.30 16.31
C MET A 259 -5.92 46.71 15.69
N GLN A 260 -6.19 46.83 14.39
CA GLN A 260 -6.49 48.08 13.68
C GLN A 260 -7.98 48.13 13.33
#